data_AF-A0A2G8RP09-F1
#
_entry.id   AF-A0A2G8RP09-F1
#
_cell.length_a   1.000
_cell.length_b   1.000
_cell.length_c   1.000
_cell.angle_alpha   90.00
_cell.angle_beta   90.00
_cell.angle_gamma   90.00
#
_symmetry.space_group_name_H-M   'P 1'
#
loop_
_entity.id
_entity.type
_entity.pdbx_description
1 polymer ?
#
loop_
_entity_poly.entity_id
_entity_poly.type
_entity_poly.pdbx_seq_one_letter_code
_entity_poly.pdbx_strand_id
1 'polypeptide(L)'
;MTVEGLIFGRVRDSNYRLHSGKTQFWKHHCKAIYLGTKIQKMVDDQSYKVTDCTTPALPPPAYGQQSKNHVCSRCKRIMYPGGKNHKDNHSRNVCGDGVRQSPEKVHLVINGIARDFVEQPPPFPQPPDVFSDGNVFHPARFMQVVRTFYDRIVVNNNVPSALAMHDYAFAALLYDRTVIVPGLDGRPSKVLFKLFHSFKLAPGEAPVLDDYEGEMCLRMDCLSEPPLEALQQDVVADEPGSSDATA
;
A
#
# COMPACT_ATOMS: atom_id res chain seq x y z
N MET A 1 30.06 -8.85 -13.92
CA MET A 1 29.57 -8.22 -12.68
C MET A 1 28.85 -6.95 -13.10
N THR A 2 27.55 -6.81 -12.81
CA THR A 2 26.75 -5.68 -13.29
C THR A 2 27.03 -4.42 -12.48
N VAL A 3 26.79 -3.25 -13.08
CA VAL A 3 26.98 -1.95 -12.43
C VAL A 3 26.10 -1.84 -11.19
N GLU A 4 24.89 -2.39 -11.24
CA GLU A 4 23.95 -2.46 -10.12
C GLU A 4 24.53 -3.27 -8.95
N GLY A 5 25.16 -4.42 -9.20
CA GLY A 5 25.78 -5.23 -8.15
C GLY A 5 26.92 -4.52 -7.42
N LEU A 6 27.72 -3.73 -8.16
CA LEU A 6 28.78 -2.90 -7.59
C LEU A 6 28.21 -1.73 -6.76
N ILE A 7 27.12 -1.11 -7.21
CA ILE A 7 26.44 -0.03 -6.49
C ILE A 7 25.82 -0.57 -5.19
N PHE A 8 25.11 -1.70 -5.24
CA PHE A 8 24.49 -2.30 -4.05
C PHE A 8 25.52 -2.74 -3.01
N GLY A 9 26.65 -3.31 -3.44
CA GLY A 9 27.76 -3.62 -2.54
C GLY A 9 28.29 -2.37 -1.82
N ARG A 10 28.47 -1.27 -2.56
CA ARG A 10 28.91 0.02 -2.01
C ARG A 10 27.90 0.65 -1.04
N VAL A 11 26.60 0.56 -1.32
CA VAL A 11 25.55 1.06 -0.43
C VAL A 11 25.51 0.23 0.87
N ARG A 12 25.53 -1.10 0.76
CA ARG A 12 25.55 -2.01 1.92
C ARG A 12 26.73 -1.74 2.85
N ASP A 13 27.90 -1.56 2.26
CA ASP A 13 29.15 -1.40 3.00
C ASP A 13 29.43 0.07 3.35
N SER A 14 28.47 0.98 3.08
CA SER A 14 28.59 2.44 3.23
C SER A 14 29.85 3.04 2.57
N ASN A 15 30.34 2.41 1.51
CA ASN A 15 31.56 2.76 0.82
C ASN A 15 31.29 3.57 -0.45
N TYR A 16 31.14 4.88 -0.27
CA TYR A 16 30.97 5.84 -1.37
C TYR A 16 32.31 6.41 -1.86
N ARG A 17 33.44 5.83 -1.47
CA ARG A 17 34.76 6.32 -1.89
C ARG A 17 35.05 5.86 -3.33
N LEU A 18 35.41 6.81 -4.19
CA LEU A 18 36.18 6.48 -5.39
C LEU A 18 37.65 6.33 -5.02
N HIS A 19 38.45 5.81 -5.96
CA HIS A 19 39.87 5.47 -5.79
C HIS A 19 40.75 6.61 -5.20
N SER A 20 40.25 7.84 -5.10
CA SER A 20 40.95 8.99 -4.54
C SER A 20 40.34 9.54 -3.24
N GLY A 21 39.42 8.85 -2.56
CA GLY A 21 38.76 9.33 -1.33
C GLY A 21 37.81 10.53 -1.53
N LYS A 22 37.59 10.98 -2.78
CA LYS A 22 36.77 12.15 -3.11
C LYS A 22 35.32 11.74 -3.37
N THR A 23 34.37 12.54 -2.87
CA THR A 23 32.91 12.37 -3.09
C THR A 23 32.38 13.21 -4.25
N GLN A 24 33.23 14.02 -4.90
CA GLN A 24 32.82 14.95 -5.96
C GLN A 24 32.16 14.27 -7.15
N PHE A 25 32.61 13.08 -7.53
CA PHE A 25 31.96 12.30 -8.59
C PHE A 25 30.50 12.00 -8.24
N TRP A 26 30.20 11.54 -7.01
CA TRP A 26 28.82 11.23 -6.61
C TRP A 26 27.96 12.49 -6.48
N LYS A 27 28.54 13.62 -6.05
CA LYS A 27 27.85 14.92 -6.02
C LYS A 27 27.54 15.45 -7.42
N HIS A 28 28.49 15.34 -8.36
CA HIS A 28 28.37 15.85 -9.72
C HIS A 28 27.53 14.93 -10.63
N HIS A 29 27.78 13.62 -10.60
CA HIS A 29 27.16 12.65 -11.50
C HIS A 29 25.91 11.98 -10.92
N CYS A 30 25.77 11.89 -9.59
CA CYS A 30 24.65 11.20 -8.95
C CYS A 30 23.76 12.13 -8.11
N LYS A 31 24.04 13.44 -8.09
CA LYS A 31 23.34 14.45 -7.26
C LYS A 31 23.11 13.94 -5.83
N ALA A 32 24.12 13.32 -5.22
CA ALA A 32 23.98 12.75 -3.88
C ALA A 32 23.63 13.86 -2.85
N ILE A 33 22.40 13.85 -2.35
CA ILE A 33 21.89 14.79 -1.34
C ILE A 33 21.96 14.12 0.03
N TYR A 34 22.31 14.89 1.06
CA TYR A 34 22.24 14.38 2.43
C TYR A 34 20.78 14.12 2.81
N LEU A 35 20.51 12.91 3.30
CA LEU A 35 19.18 12.51 3.71
C LEU A 35 18.85 13.14 5.08
N GLY A 36 18.11 14.25 5.07
CA GLY A 36 17.55 14.90 6.25
C GLY A 36 17.90 16.38 6.35
N THR A 37 16.89 17.23 6.59
CA THR A 37 17.04 18.70 6.67
C THR A 37 18.07 19.17 7.68
N LYS A 38 18.27 18.45 8.79
CA LYS A 38 19.29 18.81 9.77
C LYS A 38 20.70 18.64 9.21
N ILE A 39 20.95 17.54 8.49
CA ILE A 39 22.26 17.29 7.87
C ILE A 39 22.47 18.27 6.70
N GLN A 40 21.42 18.50 5.90
CA GLN A 40 21.50 19.48 4.82
C GLN A 40 21.79 20.90 5.34
N LYS A 41 21.08 21.35 6.38
CA LYS A 41 21.37 22.64 7.05
C LYS A 41 22.79 22.71 7.61
N MET A 42 23.28 21.64 8.25
CA MET A 42 24.66 21.62 8.73
C MET A 42 25.67 21.75 7.58
N VAL A 43 25.37 21.15 6.42
CA VAL A 43 26.21 21.23 5.22
C VAL A 43 26.18 22.63 4.63
N ASP A 44 24.99 23.22 4.53
CA ASP A 44 24.78 24.58 4.03
C ASP A 44 25.48 25.62 4.94
N ASP A 45 25.38 25.45 6.25
CA ASP A 45 25.99 26.32 7.28
C ASP A 45 27.50 26.01 7.50
N GLN A 46 28.10 25.11 6.71
CA GLN A 46 29.48 24.60 6.87
C GLN A 46 29.82 24.07 8.28
N SER A 47 28.82 23.82 9.11
CA SER A 47 28.95 23.28 10.46
C SER A 47 28.99 21.74 10.46
N TYR A 48 28.75 21.12 9.31
CA TYR A 48 28.85 19.69 9.11
C TYR A 48 30.31 19.23 9.12
N LYS A 49 30.75 18.76 10.29
CA LYS A 49 32.03 18.07 10.43
C LYS A 49 31.89 16.65 9.88
N VAL A 50 32.39 16.43 8.66
CA VAL A 50 32.69 15.08 8.18
C VAL A 50 33.83 14.56 9.05
N THR A 51 33.57 13.60 9.94
CA THR A 51 34.66 12.81 10.52
C THR A 51 35.25 11.98 9.39
N ASP A 52 36.37 12.46 8.88
CA ASP A 52 37.13 11.76 7.85
C ASP A 52 37.56 10.40 8.43
N CYS A 53 37.27 9.31 7.71
CA CYS A 53 37.51 7.93 8.16
C CYS A 53 39.01 7.53 8.08
N THR A 54 39.91 8.50 8.26
CA THR A 54 41.35 8.37 8.00
C THR A 54 42.16 8.33 9.30
N THR A 55 41.55 8.55 10.46
CA THR A 55 42.21 8.40 11.77
C THR A 55 41.97 6.98 12.32
N PRO A 56 43.04 6.23 12.66
CA PRO A 56 42.91 5.00 13.44
C PRO A 56 42.12 5.29 14.71
N ALA A 57 41.20 4.38 15.05
CA ALA A 57 40.25 4.52 16.15
C ALA A 57 40.96 4.80 17.49
N LEU A 58 41.00 6.07 17.90
CA LEU A 58 40.81 6.41 19.30
C LEU A 58 39.34 6.13 19.65
N PRO A 59 39.03 5.72 20.89
CA PRO A 59 37.66 5.42 21.29
C PRO A 59 36.78 6.61 20.88
N PRO A 60 35.64 6.36 20.20
CA PRO A 60 34.86 7.42 19.62
C PRO A 60 34.59 8.47 20.71
N PRO A 61 34.92 9.76 20.48
CA PRO A 61 34.38 10.80 21.36
C PRO A 61 32.88 10.56 21.37
N ALA A 62 32.23 10.72 22.53
CA ALA A 62 30.81 10.43 22.76
C ALA A 62 29.87 11.26 21.85
N TYR A 63 29.93 11.05 20.54
CA TYR A 63 29.07 11.56 19.49
C TYR A 63 28.02 10.48 19.23
N GLY A 64 27.29 10.14 20.28
CA GLY A 64 26.21 9.19 20.26
C GLY A 64 24.84 9.86 20.29
N GLN A 65 24.66 11.04 19.69
CA GLN A 65 23.33 11.67 19.69
C GLN A 65 23.07 12.61 18.51
N GLN A 66 23.51 12.23 17.31
CA GLN A 66 22.79 12.72 16.13
C GLN A 66 21.42 12.02 16.12
N SER A 67 20.35 12.77 16.39
CA SER A 67 18.98 12.25 16.40
C SER A 67 18.74 11.46 15.12
N LYS A 68 18.65 10.13 15.22
CA LYS A 68 18.32 9.26 14.10
C LYS A 68 17.11 9.86 13.40
N ASN A 69 17.20 10.09 12.09
CA ASN A 69 16.04 10.51 11.31
C ASN A 69 14.90 9.55 11.63
N HIS A 70 13.71 10.09 11.91
CA HIS A 70 12.55 9.25 12.12
C HIS A 70 12.24 8.53 10.80
N VAL A 71 12.37 7.21 10.79
CA VAL A 71 12.10 6.35 9.65
C VAL A 71 10.79 5.61 9.90
N CYS A 72 9.91 5.61 8.90
CA CYS A 72 8.67 4.87 8.94
C CYS A 72 8.96 3.37 8.99
N SER A 73 8.44 2.63 9.97
CA SER A 73 8.62 1.17 10.02
C SER A 73 7.93 0.46 8.85
N ARG A 74 6.94 1.08 8.23
CA ARG A 74 6.11 0.53 7.15
C ARG A 74 6.69 0.79 5.76
N CYS A 75 6.78 2.05 5.33
CA CYS A 75 7.32 2.39 4.00
C CYS A 75 8.85 2.56 3.95
N LYS A 76 9.53 2.47 5.09
CA LYS A 76 10.99 2.65 5.23
C LYS A 76 11.53 4.02 4.78
N ARG A 77 10.65 4.99 4.51
CA ARG A 77 11.03 6.38 4.18
C ARG A 77 11.34 7.19 5.44
N ILE A 78 12.15 8.22 5.27
CA ILE A 78 12.32 9.27 6.28
C ILE A 78 11.00 10.01 6.38
N MET A 79 10.49 10.18 7.61
CA MET A 79 9.16 10.72 7.87
C MET A 79 9.09 12.25 7.75
N TYR A 80 10.22 12.94 7.95
CA TYR A 80 10.28 14.40 7.97
C TYR A 80 11.37 14.95 7.05
N PRO A 81 11.36 14.60 5.75
CA PRO A 81 12.46 14.94 4.84
C PRO A 81 12.53 16.44 4.53
N GLY A 82 11.42 17.19 4.63
CA GLY A 82 11.34 18.60 4.24
C GLY A 82 11.18 19.60 5.39
N GLY A 83 11.42 19.22 6.64
CA GLY A 83 11.21 20.09 7.81
C GLY A 83 9.73 20.19 8.19
N LYS A 84 9.37 20.99 9.20
CA LYS A 84 8.00 21.03 9.77
C LYS A 84 6.96 21.38 8.70
N ASN A 85 5.83 20.66 8.68
CA ASN A 85 4.69 20.86 7.77
C ASN A 85 4.97 20.67 6.26
N HIS A 86 6.07 20.02 5.87
CA HIS A 86 6.30 19.71 4.46
C HIS A 86 5.33 18.65 3.94
N LYS A 87 4.86 18.78 2.69
CA LYS A 87 3.89 17.86 2.06
C LYS A 87 4.36 16.40 1.98
N ASP A 88 5.66 16.19 1.92
CA ASP A 88 6.27 14.85 1.86
C ASP A 88 6.44 14.23 3.25
N ASN A 89 6.10 14.96 4.31
CA ASN A 89 6.10 14.40 5.65
C ASN A 89 4.86 13.57 5.87
N HIS A 90 4.99 12.52 6.67
CA HIS A 90 3.83 11.84 7.22
C HIS A 90 3.96 11.68 8.74
N SER A 91 2.81 11.60 9.41
CA SER A 91 2.71 11.65 10.87
C SER A 91 3.36 10.45 11.55
N ARG A 92 3.68 10.61 12.84
CA ARG A 92 4.07 9.46 13.68
C ARG A 92 2.92 8.46 13.74
N ASN A 93 3.25 7.17 13.66
CA ASN A 93 2.32 6.04 13.64
C ASN A 93 1.43 5.92 12.40
N VAL A 94 1.41 6.90 11.49
CA VAL A 94 0.69 6.84 10.20
C VAL A 94 1.71 6.85 9.07
N CYS A 95 1.52 6.03 8.05
CA CYS A 95 2.38 5.95 6.88
C CYS A 95 1.90 6.87 5.77
N GLY A 96 2.73 7.11 4.75
CA GLY A 96 2.38 7.97 3.62
C GLY A 96 1.19 7.47 2.77
N ASP A 97 0.77 6.21 2.93
CA ASP A 97 -0.44 5.63 2.33
C ASP A 97 -1.67 5.73 3.26
N GLY A 98 -1.58 6.48 4.36
CA GLY A 98 -2.68 6.71 5.30
C GLY A 98 -2.91 5.59 6.32
N VAL A 99 -2.16 4.49 6.24
CA VAL A 99 -2.31 3.29 7.10
C VAL A 99 -1.41 3.37 8.33
N ARG A 100 -1.83 2.77 9.47
CA ARG A 100 -0.98 2.70 10.67
C ARG A 100 0.31 1.92 10.43
N GLN A 101 1.36 2.28 11.17
CA GLN A 101 2.71 1.73 11.02
C GLN A 101 2.94 0.40 11.74
N SER A 102 2.11 0.06 12.71
CA SER A 102 2.28 -1.12 13.58
C SER A 102 1.00 -1.97 13.64
N PRO A 103 1.12 -3.25 14.02
CA PRO A 103 -0.03 -4.09 14.33
C PRO A 103 -0.83 -3.54 15.51
N GLU A 104 -2.13 -3.83 15.55
CA GLU A 104 -3.05 -3.45 16.64
C GLU A 104 -3.53 -4.70 17.38
N LYS A 105 -3.65 -4.64 18.70
CA LYS A 105 -4.29 -5.71 19.47
C LYS A 105 -5.80 -5.51 19.46
N VAL A 106 -6.54 -6.52 19.06
CA VAL A 106 -8.00 -6.47 18.95
C VAL A 106 -8.60 -7.54 19.86
N HIS A 107 -9.60 -7.13 20.63
CA HIS A 107 -10.46 -8.00 21.42
C HIS A 107 -11.82 -8.08 20.72
N LEU A 108 -12.22 -9.26 20.27
CA LEU A 108 -13.51 -9.48 19.63
C LEU A 108 -14.32 -10.54 20.35
N VAL A 109 -15.63 -10.41 20.27
CA VAL A 109 -16.59 -11.44 20.66
C VAL A 109 -17.36 -11.83 19.40
N ILE A 110 -16.97 -12.95 18.79
CA ILE A 110 -17.63 -13.48 17.59
C ILE A 110 -18.47 -14.67 18.04
N ASN A 111 -19.78 -14.63 17.78
CA ASN A 111 -20.73 -15.68 18.16
C ASN A 111 -20.64 -16.07 19.65
N GLY A 112 -20.41 -15.08 20.53
CA GLY A 112 -20.29 -15.27 21.98
C GLY A 112 -18.93 -15.76 22.47
N ILE A 113 -17.96 -15.98 21.59
CA ILE A 113 -16.60 -16.42 21.94
C ILE A 113 -15.66 -15.22 21.92
N ALA A 114 -15.12 -14.87 23.09
CA ALA A 114 -14.10 -13.84 23.21
C ALA A 114 -12.74 -14.35 22.67
N ARG A 115 -12.10 -13.57 21.81
CA ARG A 115 -10.78 -13.85 21.25
C ARG A 115 -9.93 -12.59 21.16
N ASP A 116 -8.67 -12.76 21.51
CA ASP A 116 -7.64 -11.74 21.39
C ASP A 116 -6.73 -12.09 20.22
N PHE A 117 -6.48 -11.14 19.33
CA PHE A 117 -5.53 -11.33 18.24
C PHE A 117 -4.82 -10.03 17.88
N VAL A 118 -3.78 -10.16 17.08
CA VAL A 118 -2.98 -9.04 16.59
C VAL A 118 -3.31 -8.81 15.13
N GLU A 119 -4.03 -7.73 14.84
CA GLU A 119 -4.42 -7.36 13.49
C GLU A 119 -3.29 -6.59 12.79
N GLN A 120 -2.74 -7.21 11.75
CA GLN A 120 -1.74 -6.59 10.89
C GLN A 120 -2.34 -5.43 10.10
N PRO A 121 -1.59 -4.34 9.86
CA PRO A 121 -2.05 -3.30 8.94
C PRO A 121 -2.14 -3.86 7.50
N PRO A 122 -2.99 -3.28 6.62
CA PRO A 122 -3.01 -3.58 5.18
C PRO A 122 -1.61 -3.68 4.56
N PRO A 123 -1.33 -4.46 3.51
CA PRO A 123 0.01 -4.48 2.86
C PRO A 123 0.46 -3.09 2.40
N PHE A 124 1.77 -2.80 2.31
CA PHE A 124 2.26 -1.53 1.75
C PHE A 124 2.72 -1.71 0.29
N PRO A 125 2.46 -0.75 -0.62
CA PRO A 125 1.68 0.47 -0.45
C PRO A 125 0.18 0.28 -0.69
N GLN A 126 -0.66 1.03 0.03
CA GLN A 126 -2.08 1.12 -0.30
C GLN A 126 -2.40 2.30 -1.24
N PRO A 127 -3.47 2.19 -2.05
CA PRO A 127 -3.92 3.27 -2.92
C PRO A 127 -4.29 4.54 -2.11
N PRO A 128 -4.10 5.73 -2.71
CA PRO A 128 -4.41 6.99 -2.03
C PRO A 128 -5.88 7.09 -1.67
N ASP A 129 -6.15 7.68 -0.51
CA ASP A 129 -7.46 7.99 0.04
C ASP A 129 -8.34 6.76 0.39
N VAL A 130 -7.82 5.54 0.27
CA VAL A 130 -8.52 4.33 0.77
C VAL A 130 -8.45 4.26 2.29
N PHE A 131 -7.33 4.73 2.85
CA PHE A 131 -7.10 4.79 4.29
C PHE A 131 -6.64 6.19 4.69
N SER A 132 -7.05 6.63 5.89
CA SER A 132 -6.55 7.86 6.51
C SER A 132 -6.35 7.70 8.01
N ASP A 133 -5.59 8.62 8.60
CA ASP A 133 -5.36 8.72 10.05
C ASP A 133 -4.84 7.45 10.74
N GLY A 134 -4.35 6.50 9.95
CA GLY A 134 -3.86 5.20 10.40
C GLY A 134 -4.94 4.14 10.64
N ASN A 135 -6.19 4.54 10.87
CA ASN A 135 -7.27 3.65 11.27
C ASN A 135 -8.66 4.02 10.71
N VAL A 136 -8.74 4.85 9.68
CA VAL A 136 -9.99 5.16 8.97
C VAL A 136 -9.95 4.49 7.61
N PHE A 137 -11.03 3.77 7.26
CA PHE A 137 -11.24 3.12 5.97
C PHE A 137 -12.36 3.83 5.21
N HIS A 138 -12.11 4.13 3.94
CA HIS A 138 -13.02 4.85 3.04
C HIS A 138 -13.64 3.87 2.03
N PRO A 139 -14.76 3.20 2.35
CA PRO A 139 -15.32 2.13 1.50
C PRO A 139 -15.72 2.60 0.09
N ALA A 140 -16.25 3.81 -0.08
CA ALA A 140 -16.60 4.36 -1.39
C ALA A 140 -15.34 4.50 -2.27
N ARG A 141 -14.25 5.02 -1.70
CA ARG A 141 -12.98 5.13 -2.40
C ARG A 141 -12.39 3.76 -2.73
N PHE A 142 -12.42 2.84 -1.76
CA PHE A 142 -12.01 1.46 -1.96
C PHE A 142 -12.73 0.81 -3.14
N MET A 143 -14.07 0.93 -3.21
CA MET A 143 -14.88 0.34 -4.27
C MET A 143 -14.55 0.91 -5.66
N GLN A 144 -14.27 2.21 -5.76
CA GLN A 144 -13.78 2.81 -7.01
C GLN A 144 -12.45 2.19 -7.45
N VAL A 145 -11.54 1.98 -6.50
CA VAL A 145 -10.23 1.38 -6.78
C VAL A 145 -10.37 -0.09 -7.17
N VAL A 146 -11.24 -0.85 -6.50
CA VAL A 146 -11.55 -2.25 -6.88
C VAL A 146 -12.02 -2.33 -8.33
N ARG A 147 -13.01 -1.50 -8.71
CA ARG A 147 -13.52 -1.48 -10.09
C ARG A 147 -12.41 -1.14 -11.09
N THR A 148 -11.67 -0.06 -10.84
CA THR A 148 -10.57 0.37 -11.72
C THR A 148 -9.47 -0.69 -11.83
N PHE A 149 -9.16 -1.36 -10.71
CA PHE A 149 -8.18 -2.43 -10.67
C PHE A 149 -8.64 -3.64 -11.50
N TYR A 150 -9.90 -4.08 -11.33
CA TYR A 150 -10.50 -5.18 -12.08
C TYR A 150 -10.53 -4.88 -13.58
N ASP A 151 -11.06 -3.72 -13.98
CA ASP A 151 -11.14 -3.33 -15.39
C ASP A 151 -9.76 -3.30 -16.04
N ARG A 152 -8.76 -2.73 -15.36
CA ARG A 152 -7.41 -2.62 -15.90
C ARG A 152 -6.70 -3.97 -16.02
N ILE A 153 -6.80 -4.83 -15.01
CA ILE A 153 -6.00 -6.06 -14.92
C ILE A 153 -6.72 -7.26 -15.55
N VAL A 154 -8.01 -7.41 -15.30
CA VAL A 154 -8.80 -8.58 -15.73
C VAL A 154 -9.42 -8.34 -17.09
N VAL A 155 -10.12 -7.21 -17.28
CA VAL A 155 -10.85 -6.95 -18.53
C VAL A 155 -9.91 -6.54 -19.67
N ASN A 156 -9.03 -5.57 -19.40
CA ASN A 156 -8.14 -5.02 -20.43
C ASN A 156 -6.80 -5.78 -20.57
N ASN A 157 -6.52 -6.74 -19.67
CA ASN A 157 -5.28 -7.51 -19.63
C ASN A 157 -4.00 -6.65 -19.77
N ASN A 158 -4.00 -5.47 -19.11
CA ASN A 158 -2.88 -4.53 -19.24
C ASN A 158 -1.61 -5.09 -18.59
N VAL A 159 -0.49 -4.92 -19.28
CA VAL A 159 0.83 -5.33 -18.80
C VAL A 159 1.19 -4.54 -17.52
N PRO A 160 1.85 -5.18 -16.52
CA PRO A 160 2.30 -4.49 -15.31
C PRO A 160 3.11 -3.23 -15.65
N SER A 161 2.64 -2.08 -15.18
CA SER A 161 3.21 -0.76 -15.46
C SER A 161 4.07 -0.26 -14.29
N ALA A 162 4.40 1.04 -14.28
CA ALA A 162 5.04 1.73 -13.14
C ALA A 162 4.31 1.54 -11.78
N LEU A 163 3.07 1.05 -11.80
CA LEU A 163 2.26 0.76 -10.62
C LEU A 163 2.36 -0.69 -10.12
N ALA A 164 3.20 -1.55 -10.70
CA ALA A 164 3.26 -2.99 -10.38
C ALA A 164 3.34 -3.31 -8.88
N MET A 165 4.12 -2.56 -8.10
CA MET A 165 4.19 -2.77 -6.64
C MET A 165 2.92 -2.35 -5.89
N HIS A 166 2.21 -1.32 -6.37
CA HIS A 166 0.91 -0.93 -5.82
C HIS A 166 -0.15 -1.96 -6.17
N ASP A 167 -0.11 -2.46 -7.40
CA ASP A 167 -1.03 -3.48 -7.90
C ASP A 167 -0.87 -4.77 -7.11
N TYR A 168 0.37 -5.20 -6.85
CA TYR A 168 0.67 -6.35 -6.03
C TYR A 168 0.17 -6.20 -4.59
N ALA A 169 0.46 -5.06 -3.93
CA ALA A 169 0.05 -4.83 -2.55
C ALA A 169 -1.46 -4.72 -2.39
N PHE A 170 -2.15 -4.14 -3.37
CA PHE A 170 -3.62 -4.08 -3.39
C PHE A 170 -4.25 -5.44 -3.69
N ALA A 171 -3.70 -6.21 -4.64
CA ALA A 171 -4.14 -7.58 -4.89
C ALA A 171 -3.96 -8.47 -3.66
N ALA A 172 -2.83 -8.32 -2.94
CA ALA A 172 -2.59 -9.04 -1.69
C ALA A 172 -3.63 -8.68 -0.61
N LEU A 173 -4.03 -7.40 -0.52
CA LEU A 173 -5.11 -6.98 0.38
C LEU A 173 -6.44 -7.64 0.01
N LEU A 174 -6.80 -7.63 -1.27
CA LEU A 174 -8.04 -8.24 -1.74
C LEU A 174 -8.03 -9.75 -1.48
N TYR A 175 -6.94 -10.43 -1.84
CA TYR A 175 -6.81 -11.87 -1.64
C TYR A 175 -6.96 -12.27 -0.16
N ASP A 176 -6.32 -11.54 0.77
CA ASP A 176 -6.34 -11.84 2.20
C ASP A 176 -7.73 -11.71 2.83
N ARG A 177 -8.57 -10.78 2.32
CA ARG A 177 -9.82 -10.40 2.98
C ARG A 177 -11.09 -10.66 2.16
N THR A 178 -10.97 -11.17 0.93
CA THR A 178 -12.13 -11.51 0.11
C THR A 178 -12.74 -12.84 0.57
N VAL A 179 -14.05 -12.88 0.70
CA VAL A 179 -14.86 -14.09 0.86
C VAL A 179 -15.83 -14.17 -0.29
N ILE A 180 -15.86 -15.31 -0.97
CA ILE A 180 -16.86 -15.61 -2.00
C ILE A 180 -17.88 -16.54 -1.35
N VAL A 181 -19.12 -16.06 -1.24
CA VAL A 181 -20.26 -16.85 -0.79
C VAL A 181 -20.98 -17.36 -2.04
N PRO A 182 -21.00 -18.69 -2.29
CA PRO A 182 -21.69 -19.26 -3.43
C PRO A 182 -23.18 -18.89 -3.42
N GLY A 183 -23.74 -18.65 -4.61
CA GLY A 183 -25.18 -18.52 -4.77
C GLY A 183 -25.86 -19.87 -4.53
N LEU A 184 -26.84 -19.91 -3.63
CA LEU A 184 -27.69 -21.06 -3.37
C LEU A 184 -29.16 -20.65 -3.56
N ASP A 185 -29.99 -21.60 -3.99
CA ASP A 185 -31.44 -21.43 -4.12
C ASP A 185 -31.87 -20.22 -4.98
N GLY A 186 -31.24 -20.06 -6.16
CA GLY A 186 -31.55 -18.97 -7.10
C GLY A 186 -30.99 -17.59 -6.70
N ARG A 187 -30.22 -17.50 -5.61
CA ARG A 187 -29.58 -16.25 -5.20
C ARG A 187 -28.23 -16.07 -5.91
N PRO A 188 -27.83 -14.84 -6.27
CA PRO A 188 -26.51 -14.58 -6.84
C PRO A 188 -25.41 -14.87 -5.81
N SER A 189 -24.21 -15.19 -6.30
CA SER A 189 -23.02 -15.24 -5.46
C SER A 189 -22.71 -13.86 -4.87
N LYS A 190 -22.21 -13.84 -3.63
CA LYS A 190 -21.76 -12.60 -3.00
C LYS A 190 -20.25 -12.61 -2.92
N VAL A 191 -19.64 -11.52 -3.38
CA VAL A 191 -18.24 -11.25 -3.11
C VAL A 191 -18.17 -10.23 -1.98
N LEU A 192 -17.55 -10.62 -0.88
CA LEU A 192 -17.50 -9.86 0.37
C LEU A 192 -16.05 -9.51 0.71
N PHE A 193 -15.81 -8.35 1.31
CA PHE A 193 -14.51 -7.94 1.85
C PHE A 193 -14.61 -7.82 3.37
N LYS A 194 -13.91 -8.70 4.10
CA LYS A 194 -13.84 -8.66 5.57
C LYS A 194 -13.21 -7.36 6.04
N LEU A 195 -13.96 -6.56 6.80
CA LEU A 195 -13.44 -5.30 7.32
C LEU A 195 -12.33 -5.54 8.35
N PHE A 196 -11.49 -4.52 8.56
CA PHE A 196 -10.55 -4.52 9.67
C PHE A 196 -11.26 -4.07 10.93
N HIS A 197 -11.16 -4.86 12.00
CA HIS A 197 -11.83 -4.57 13.27
C HIS A 197 -11.29 -3.34 13.98
N SER A 198 -10.01 -3.10 13.81
CA SER A 198 -9.31 -1.94 14.37
C SER A 198 -9.48 -0.66 13.53
N PHE A 199 -10.20 -0.72 12.40
CA PHE A 199 -10.48 0.44 11.56
C PHE A 199 -11.92 0.89 11.73
N LYS A 200 -12.10 2.21 11.66
CA LYS A 200 -13.41 2.86 11.61
C LYS A 200 -13.76 3.12 10.15
N LEU A 201 -15.05 3.05 9.83
CA LEU A 201 -15.54 3.52 8.54
C LEU A 201 -15.55 5.05 8.53
N ALA A 202 -15.20 5.63 7.38
CA ALA A 202 -15.29 7.06 7.16
C ALA A 202 -16.73 7.56 7.38
N PRO A 203 -16.92 8.70 8.09
CA PRO A 203 -18.24 9.21 8.40
C PRO A 203 -18.95 9.70 7.13
N GLY A 204 -20.28 9.51 7.08
CA GLY A 204 -21.11 9.99 5.98
C GLY A 204 -21.12 9.09 4.74
N GLU A 205 -20.34 8.01 4.73
CA GLU A 205 -20.46 6.97 3.72
C GLU A 205 -21.55 5.96 4.13
N ALA A 206 -22.36 5.52 3.17
CA ALA A 206 -23.41 4.51 3.37
C ALA A 206 -23.03 3.21 2.64
N PRO A 207 -21.99 2.48 3.10
CA PRO A 207 -21.61 1.21 2.48
C PRO A 207 -22.68 0.15 2.71
N VAL A 208 -22.83 -0.75 1.74
CA VAL A 208 -23.66 -1.94 1.92
C VAL A 208 -22.84 -2.99 2.65
N LEU A 209 -23.20 -3.28 3.89
CA LEU A 209 -22.52 -4.25 4.74
C LEU A 209 -23.34 -5.54 4.86
N ASP A 210 -22.65 -6.64 5.09
CA ASP A 210 -23.23 -7.96 5.37
C ASP A 210 -22.55 -8.57 6.60
N ASP A 211 -23.31 -9.29 7.41
CA ASP A 211 -22.75 -10.11 8.48
C ASP A 211 -22.51 -11.51 7.91
N TYR A 212 -21.25 -11.95 7.93
CA TYR A 212 -20.87 -13.28 7.48
C TYR A 212 -20.09 -13.98 8.59
N GLU A 213 -20.68 -15.03 9.16
CA GLU A 213 -20.10 -15.81 10.27
C GLU A 213 -19.80 -14.96 11.53
N GLY A 214 -20.56 -13.88 11.76
CA GLY A 214 -20.34 -12.95 12.87
C GLY A 214 -19.25 -11.90 12.57
N GLU A 215 -18.82 -11.79 11.31
CA GLU A 215 -17.87 -10.79 10.84
C GLU A 215 -18.54 -9.78 9.91
N MET A 216 -18.30 -8.50 10.19
CA MET A 216 -18.79 -7.41 9.34
C MET A 216 -17.98 -7.32 8.04
N CYS A 217 -18.66 -7.48 6.93
CA CYS A 217 -18.07 -7.46 5.60
C CYS A 217 -18.67 -6.36 4.73
N LEU A 218 -17.85 -5.74 3.87
CA LEU A 218 -18.30 -4.86 2.80
C LEU A 218 -18.71 -5.70 1.58
N ARG A 219 -19.90 -5.44 1.02
CA ARG A 219 -20.31 -6.10 -0.23
C ARG A 219 -19.58 -5.49 -1.43
N MET A 220 -18.96 -6.34 -2.23
CA MET A 220 -18.28 -6.00 -3.48
C MET A 220 -19.12 -6.46 -4.67
N ASP A 221 -20.37 -6.01 -4.75
CA ASP A 221 -21.34 -6.46 -5.75
C ASP A 221 -20.89 -6.22 -7.20
N CYS A 222 -19.98 -5.27 -7.45
CA CYS A 222 -19.41 -5.07 -8.78
C CYS A 222 -18.52 -6.22 -9.28
N LEU A 223 -18.22 -7.19 -8.41
CA LEU A 223 -17.50 -8.42 -8.74
C LEU A 223 -18.41 -9.66 -8.72
N SER A 224 -19.69 -9.51 -8.39
CA SER A 224 -20.62 -10.64 -8.35
C SER A 224 -21.01 -11.06 -9.77
N GLU A 225 -21.09 -12.37 -10.00
CA GLU A 225 -21.67 -12.92 -11.22
C GLU A 225 -23.20 -12.77 -11.18
N PRO A 226 -23.85 -12.44 -12.30
CA PRO A 226 -25.30 -12.45 -12.38
C PRO A 226 -25.83 -13.88 -12.19
N PRO A 227 -27.08 -14.06 -11.70
CA PRO A 227 -27.71 -15.37 -11.62
C PRO A 227 -27.70 -16.07 -12.99
N LEU A 228 -27.44 -17.38 -13.01
CA LEU A 228 -27.43 -18.20 -14.23
C LEU A 228 -28.72 -18.05 -15.08
N GLU A 229 -29.85 -17.76 -14.43
CA GLU A 229 -31.15 -17.53 -15.08
C GLU A 229 -31.17 -16.23 -15.92
N ALA A 230 -30.46 -15.19 -15.49
CA ALA A 230 -30.35 -13.93 -16.24
C ALA A 230 -29.53 -14.08 -17.54
N LEU A 231 -28.59 -15.04 -17.58
CA LEU A 231 -27.79 -15.35 -18.77
C LEU A 231 -28.57 -16.16 -19.81
N GLN A 232 -29.68 -16.80 -19.43
CA GLN A 232 -30.53 -17.55 -20.36
C GLN A 232 -31.52 -16.65 -21.11
N GLN A 233 -31.84 -15.45 -20.60
CA GLN A 233 -32.73 -14.51 -21.29
C GLN A 233 -32.07 -13.84 -22.50
N ASP A 234 -30.74 -13.68 -22.49
CA ASP A 234 -30.01 -12.96 -23.54
C ASP A 234 -29.64 -13.82 -24.76
N VAL A 235 -29.84 -15.16 -24.70
CA VAL A 235 -29.50 -16.09 -25.80
C VAL A 235 -30.70 -16.39 -26.71
N VAL A 236 -31.93 -16.04 -26.31
CA VAL A 236 -33.16 -16.40 -27.06
C VAL A 236 -33.64 -15.28 -28.01
N ALA A 237 -32.93 -14.16 -28.09
CA ALA A 237 -33.30 -13.02 -28.93
C ALA A 237 -32.46 -12.92 -30.22
N ASP A 238 -32.28 -14.02 -30.96
CA ASP A 238 -31.87 -13.93 -32.37
C ASP A 238 -32.27 -15.19 -33.17
N GLU A 239 -33.55 -15.31 -33.50
CA GLU A 239 -34.01 -16.18 -34.60
C GLU A 239 -34.67 -15.28 -35.66
N PRO A 240 -34.04 -15.06 -36.82
CA PRO A 240 -34.65 -14.30 -37.90
C PRO A 240 -35.73 -15.15 -38.57
N GLY A 241 -36.95 -14.61 -38.61
CA GLY A 241 -38.13 -15.26 -39.16
C GLY A 241 -37.93 -15.78 -40.58
N SER A 242 -38.31 -17.05 -40.77
CA SER A 242 -38.57 -17.68 -42.05
C SER A 242 -39.53 -16.82 -42.88
N SER A 243 -39.07 -16.31 -44.01
CA SER A 243 -39.94 -15.75 -45.04
C SER A 243 -40.21 -16.84 -46.08
N ASP A 244 -41.46 -17.31 -46.05
CA ASP A 244 -42.07 -18.11 -47.10
C ASP A 244 -42.05 -17.30 -48.41
N ALA A 245 -41.47 -17.87 -49.47
CA ALA A 245 -41.59 -17.36 -50.83
C ALA A 245 -42.26 -18.43 -51.69
N THR A 246 -43.58 -18.29 -51.86
CA THR A 246 -44.34 -18.90 -52.94
C THR A 246 -44.75 -17.82 -53.92
N ALA A 247 -44.16 -17.86 -55.13
CA ALA A 247 -44.77 -17.59 -56.43
C ALA A 247 -43.73 -17.79 -57.54
#